data_AF-A0A5S3YQM0-F1
#
_entry.id   AF-A0A5S3YQM0-F1
#
_cell.length_a   1.000
_cell.length_b   1.000
_cell.length_c   1.000
_cell.angle_alpha   90.00
_cell.angle_beta   90.00
_cell.angle_gamma   90.00
#
_symmetry.space_group_name_H-M   'P 1'
#
loop_
_entity.id
_entity.type
_entity.pdbx_description
1 polymer ?
#
loop_
_entity_poly.entity_id
_entity_poly.type
_entity_poly.pdbx_seq_one_letter_code
_entity_poly.pdbx_strand_id
1 'polypeptide(L)' 'TDLRLITFVADRPGHDVRYAIDATKINKELGWHPEETFETGILKTIQWYLDNQEWCKNVQDGSYQRERLGTN' A
#
# COMPACT_ATOMS: atom_id res chain seq x y z
N THR A 1 -5.10 -9.23 20.15
CA THR A 1 -4.52 -9.05 18.81
C THR A 1 -3.83 -10.34 18.41
N ASP A 2 -4.11 -10.84 17.20
CA ASP A 2 -3.49 -12.07 16.72
C ASP A 2 -2.12 -11.77 16.09
N LEU A 3 -1.13 -11.46 16.92
CA LEU A 3 0.24 -11.23 16.48
C LEU A 3 0.85 -12.48 15.79
N ARG A 4 0.18 -13.65 15.83
CA ARG A 4 0.67 -14.88 15.19
C ARG A 4 0.72 -14.79 13.67
N LEU A 5 0.01 -13.83 13.06
CA LEU A 5 0.03 -13.61 11.61
C LEU A 5 1.15 -12.66 11.14
N ILE A 6 1.96 -12.11 12.06
CA ILE A 6 3.05 -11.18 11.73
C ILE A 6 4.39 -11.93 11.79
N THR A 7 5.20 -11.80 10.75
CA THR A 7 6.57 -12.35 10.71
C THR A 7 7.56 -11.27 10.31
N PHE A 8 8.56 -11.01 11.15
CA PHE A 8 9.66 -10.11 10.82
C PHE A 8 10.66 -10.84 9.92
N VAL A 9 11.08 -10.16 8.85
CA VAL A 9 12.07 -10.65 7.89
C VAL A 9 13.17 -9.60 7.71
N ALA A 10 14.28 -9.99 7.07
CA ALA A 10 15.36 -9.05 6.78
C ALA A 10 14.85 -7.84 5.98
N ASP A 11 15.21 -6.64 6.44
CA ASP A 11 14.82 -5.38 5.82
C ASP A 11 15.43 -5.21 4.42
N ARG A 12 14.88 -4.29 3.62
CA ARG A 12 15.33 -4.02 2.25
C ARG A 12 16.57 -3.12 2.27
N PRO A 13 17.65 -3.47 1.52
CA PRO A 13 18.74 -2.54 1.29
C PRO A 13 18.25 -1.22 0.70
N GLY A 14 18.61 -0.10 1.34
CA GLY A 14 18.16 1.24 0.91
C GLY A 14 16.70 1.58 1.25
N HIS A 15 16.12 0.96 2.28
CA HIS A 15 14.79 1.35 2.77
C HIS A 15 14.85 2.74 3.43
N ASP A 16 14.37 3.76 2.72
CA ASP A 16 14.17 5.10 3.29
C ASP A 16 13.15 5.02 4.44
N VAL A 17 13.57 5.41 5.63
CA VAL A 17 12.80 5.20 6.87
C VAL A 17 11.64 6.18 7.05
N ARG A 18 11.66 7.31 6.32
CA ARG A 18 10.65 8.36 6.49
C ARG A 18 10.44 9.14 5.21
N TYR A 19 9.20 9.10 4.74
CA TYR A 19 8.68 10.06 3.78
C TYR A 19 7.61 10.92 4.45
N ALA A 20 7.66 12.22 4.21
CA ALA A 20 6.65 13.17 4.64
C ALA A 20 6.53 14.28 3.60
N ILE A 21 5.31 14.60 3.20
CA ILE A 21 5.00 15.64 2.22
C ILE A 21 4.22 16.75 2.91
N ASP A 22 4.62 18.00 2.64
CA ASP A 22 3.83 19.18 2.96
C ASP A 22 2.95 19.54 1.75
N ALA A 23 1.65 19.31 1.88
CA ALA A 23 0.64 19.59 0.85
C ALA A 23 0.04 21.00 0.95
N THR A 24 0.63 21.91 1.74
CA THR A 24 0.09 23.26 1.97
C THR A 24 -0.07 24.05 0.66
N LYS A 25 0.84 23.87 -0.30
CA LYS A 25 0.80 24.60 -1.58
C LYS A 25 -0.48 24.29 -2.38
N ILE A 26 -0.72 23.00 -2.67
CA ILE A 26 -1.89 22.58 -3.46
C ILE A 26 -3.20 22.89 -2.74
N ASN A 27 -3.19 22.80 -1.41
CA ASN A 27 -4.31 23.18 -0.58
C ASN A 27 -4.68 24.66 -0.75
N LYS A 28 -3.70 25.56 -0.65
CA LYS A 28 -3.92 27.01 -0.75
C LYS A 28 -4.23 27.47 -2.17
N GLU A 29 -3.52 26.93 -3.16
CA GLU A 29 -3.61 27.41 -4.54
C GLU A 29 -4.80 26.82 -5.28
N LEU A 30 -5.17 25.56 -5.00
CA LEU A 30 -6.22 24.84 -5.72
C LEU A 30 -7.41 24.44 -4.84
N GLY A 31 -7.37 24.73 -3.54
CA GLY A 31 -8.41 24.30 -2.60
C GLY A 31 -8.46 22.77 -2.40
N TRP A 32 -7.42 22.05 -2.82
CA TRP A 32 -7.43 20.59 -2.74
C TRP A 32 -7.32 20.11 -1.29
N HIS A 33 -8.17 19.14 -0.95
CA HIS A 33 -8.15 18.40 0.30
C HIS A 33 -8.46 16.93 0.00
N PRO A 34 -7.89 15.97 0.75
CA PRO A 34 -8.26 14.57 0.59
C PRO A 34 -9.71 14.36 1.03
N GLU A 35 -10.46 13.59 0.26
CA GLU A 35 -11.83 13.17 0.62
C GLU A 35 -11.82 12.04 1.66
N GLU A 36 -10.73 11.25 1.72
CA GLU A 36 -10.58 10.11 2.61
C GLU A 36 -9.58 10.39 3.73
N THR A 37 -9.83 9.83 4.90
CA THR A 37 -8.78 9.61 5.90
C THR A 37 -8.08 8.28 5.62
N PHE A 38 -6.96 8.03 6.31
CA PHE A 38 -6.32 6.71 6.22
C PHE A 38 -7.26 5.57 6.63
N GLU A 39 -8.04 5.77 7.70
CA GLU A 39 -8.97 4.76 8.21
C GLU A 39 -10.08 4.43 7.22
N THR A 40 -10.72 5.45 6.62
CA THR A 40 -11.79 5.21 5.64
C THR A 40 -11.23 4.61 4.35
N GLY A 41 -10.06 5.07 3.91
CA GLY A 41 -9.38 4.56 2.72
C GLY A 41 -8.94 3.10 2.85
N ILE A 42 -8.34 2.72 3.99
CA ILE A 42 -7.86 1.34 4.18
C ILE A 42 -9.01 0.34 4.28
N LEU A 43 -10.13 0.73 4.91
CA LEU A 43 -11.34 -0.10 4.96
C LEU A 43 -11.91 -0.33 3.56
N LYS A 44 -12.06 0.73 2.75
CA LYS A 44 -12.51 0.62 1.36
C LYS A 44 -11.57 -0.24 0.52
N THR A 45 -10.27 -0.12 0.75
CA THR A 45 -9.26 -0.94 0.06
C THR A 45 -9.43 -2.41 0.41
N ILE A 46 -9.52 -2.76 1.70
CA ILE A 46 -9.73 -4.15 2.13
C ILE A 46 -11.02 -4.73 1.52
N GLN A 47 -12.11 -3.96 1.58
CA GLN A 47 -13.39 -4.39 1.01
C GLN A 47 -13.29 -4.63 -0.50
N TRP A 48 -12.61 -3.74 -1.23
CA TRP A 48 -12.37 -3.92 -2.66
C TRP A 48 -11.64 -5.23 -2.95
N TYR A 49 -10.60 -5.59 -2.21
CA TYR A 49 -9.91 -6.87 -2.41
C TYR A 49 -10.81 -8.08 -2.12
N LEU A 50 -11.68 -8.01 -1.12
CA LEU A 50 -12.64 -9.07 -0.80
C LEU A 50 -13.68 -9.24 -1.92
N ASP A 51 -14.13 -8.14 -2.52
CA ASP A 51 -15.14 -8.16 -3.58
C ASP A 51 -14.57 -8.50 -4.96
N ASN A 52 -13.26 -8.31 -5.19
CA ASN A 52 -12.62 -8.43 -6.50
C ASN A 52 -11.64 -9.61 -6.61
N GLN A 53 -11.99 -10.75 -6.02
CA GLN A 53 -11.13 -11.94 -5.98
C GLN A 53 -10.76 -12.49 -7.37
N GLU A 54 -11.64 -12.37 -8.36
CA GLU A 54 -11.33 -12.77 -9.74
C GLU A 54 -10.21 -11.92 -10.34
N TRP A 55 -10.28 -10.60 -10.14
CA TRP A 55 -9.21 -9.69 -10.55
C TRP A 55 -7.88 -10.07 -9.90
N CYS A 56 -7.90 -10.35 -8.58
CA CYS A 56 -6.70 -10.75 -7.84
C CYS A 56 -6.08 -12.03 -8.39
N LYS A 57 -6.89 -13.02 -8.80
CA LYS A 57 -6.41 -14.26 -9.41
C LYS A 57 -5.74 -14.00 -10.76
N ASN A 58 -6.34 -13.14 -11.59
CA ASN A 58 -5.83 -12.83 -12.92
C ASN A 58 -4.48 -12.11 -12.86
N VAL A 59 -4.29 -11.13 -11.98
CA VAL A 59 -2.98 -10.46 -11.83
C VAL A 59 -1.89 -11.35 -11.20
N GLN A 60 -2.31 -12.50 -10.65
CA GLN A 60 -1.44 -13.46 -9.98
C GLN A 60 -1.18 -14.72 -10.81
N ASP A 61 -1.64 -14.76 -12.06
CA ASP A 61 -1.69 -15.91 -12.97
C ASP A 61 -0.34 -16.54 -13.35
N GLY A 62 0.77 -16.00 -12.85
CA GLY A 62 2.11 -16.54 -13.03
C GLY A 62 2.97 -15.75 -14.02
N SER A 63 2.43 -14.71 -14.65
CA SER A 63 3.22 -13.74 -15.41
C SER A 63 4.18 -12.90 -14.54
N TYR A 64 3.89 -12.81 -13.23
CA TYR A 64 4.74 -12.14 -12.23
C TYR A 64 5.49 -13.15 -11.36
N GLN A 65 6.83 -13.08 -11.35
CA GLN A 65 7.72 -14.09 -10.75
C GLN A 65 7.73 -14.10 -9.20
N ARG A 66 7.12 -13.11 -8.55
CA ARG A 66 6.99 -12.96 -7.08
C ARG A 66 8.32 -13.04 -6.31
N GLU A 67 9.44 -12.90 -7.00
CA GLU A 67 10.76 -12.85 -6.38
C GLU A 67 10.99 -11.51 -5.69
N ARG A 68 11.82 -11.52 -4.64
CA ARG A 68 12.23 -10.30 -3.96
C ARG A 68 13.14 -9.51 -4.89
N LEU A 69 12.64 -8.40 -5.42
CA LEU A 69 13.44 -7.47 -6.21
C LEU A 69 14.40 -6.68 -5.30
N GLY A 70 15.59 -6.36 -5.83
CA GLY A 70 16.60 -5.55 -5.12
C GLY A 70 17.57 -6.33 -4.23
N THR A 71 17.91 -7.57 -4.60
CA THR A 71 18.88 -8.44 -3.91
C THR A 71 20.32 -8.35 -4.45
N ASN A 72 20.58 -7.52 -5.46
CA ASN A 72 21.87 -7.40 -6.13
C ASN A 72 22.47 -6.00 -5.94
#